data_AF-A0A7J8MCE5-F1
#
_entry.id   AF-A0A7J8MCE5-F1
#
_cell.length_a   1.000
_cell.length_b   1.000
_cell.length_c   1.000
_cell.angle_alpha   90.00
_cell.angle_beta   90.00
_cell.angle_gamma   90.00
#
_symmetry.space_group_name_H-M   'P 1'
#
loop_
_entity.id
_entity.type
_entity.pdbx_description
1 polymer ?
#
loop_
_entity_poly.entity_id
_entity_poly.type
_entity_poly.pdbx_seq_one_letter_code
_entity_poly.pdbx_strand_id
1 'polypeptide(L)'
;MVENFEIGVSNKTPEFIKMNPLGKVPVLETPEGPVFESNAIARYVARSKVNNPICGSTLIDYGHIEQWIDFAAMEIDANIAKWLSPRLGYSVYLPP
;
A
#
# COMPACT_ATOMS: atom_id res chain seq x y z
N MET A 1 9.97 -8.94 -8.90
CA MET A 1 8.77 -9.44 -8.19
C MET A 1 9.07 -10.85 -7.74
N VAL A 2 8.55 -11.27 -6.58
CA VAL A 2 8.74 -12.64 -6.08
C VAL A 2 8.05 -13.61 -7.04
N GLU A 3 8.76 -14.66 -7.46
CA GLU A 3 8.21 -15.70 -8.32
C GLU A 3 7.26 -16.62 -7.52
N ASN A 4 6.20 -17.10 -8.16
CA ASN A 4 5.22 -18.04 -7.58
C ASN A 4 4.53 -17.55 -6.28
N PHE A 5 4.30 -16.25 -6.17
CA PHE A 5 3.59 -15.68 -5.01
C PHE A 5 2.09 -15.95 -5.09
N GLU A 6 1.53 -16.57 -4.04
CA GLU A 6 0.11 -16.86 -3.92
C GLU A 6 -0.52 -16.05 -2.76
N ILE A 7 -1.45 -15.15 -3.09
CA ILE A 7 -2.17 -14.35 -2.10
C ILE A 7 -3.04 -15.26 -1.24
N GLY A 8 -2.93 -15.12 0.08
CA GLY A 8 -3.62 -15.96 1.07
C GLY A 8 -2.77 -17.12 1.58
N VAL A 9 -1.69 -17.47 0.88
CA VAL A 9 -0.77 -18.55 1.25
C VAL A 9 0.62 -17.98 1.55
N SER A 10 1.29 -17.38 0.57
CA SER A 10 2.66 -16.86 0.70
C SER A 10 2.77 -15.76 1.76
N ASN A 11 1.79 -14.84 1.83
CA ASN A 11 1.74 -13.76 2.83
C ASN A 11 1.28 -14.17 4.23
N LYS A 12 1.02 -15.47 4.45
CA LYS A 12 0.67 -16.02 5.76
C LYS A 12 1.81 -16.82 6.39
N THR A 13 2.90 -17.02 5.67
CA THR A 13 4.11 -17.69 6.18
C THR A 13 4.74 -16.90 7.33
N PRO A 14 5.36 -17.55 8.34
CA PRO A 14 6.06 -16.84 9.41
C PRO A 14 7.12 -15.85 8.91
N GLU A 15 7.79 -16.21 7.82
CA GLU A 15 8.81 -15.38 7.16
C GLU A 15 8.21 -14.08 6.63
N PHE A 16 7.06 -14.14 5.96
CA PHE A 16 6.38 -12.94 5.47
C PHE A 16 5.79 -12.10 6.62
N ILE A 17 5.20 -12.75 7.63
CA ILE A 17 4.65 -12.06 8.81
C ILE A 17 5.74 -11.30 9.58
N LYS A 18 6.98 -11.79 9.58
CA LYS A 18 8.12 -11.06 10.15
C LYS A 18 8.40 -9.74 9.42
N MET A 19 8.07 -9.65 8.13
CA MET A 19 8.25 -8.41 7.34
C MET A 19 7.07 -7.46 7.46
N ASN A 20 5.84 -7.99 7.46
CA ASN A 20 4.63 -7.23 7.71
C ASN A 20 3.74 -7.99 8.70
N PRO A 21 3.60 -7.52 9.95
CA PRO A 21 2.84 -8.24 10.98
C PRO A 21 1.36 -8.37 10.63
N LEU A 22 0.83 -7.55 9.72
CA LEU A 22 -0.55 -7.65 9.23
C LEU A 22 -0.73 -8.74 8.18
N GLY A 23 0.36 -9.30 7.64
CA GLY A 23 0.34 -10.25 6.54
C GLY A 23 -0.36 -9.70 5.29
N LYS A 24 -0.27 -8.38 5.08
CA LYS A 24 -0.83 -7.69 3.91
C LYS A 24 0.25 -7.47 2.85
N VAL A 25 -0.19 -7.34 1.61
CA VAL A 25 0.63 -6.90 0.48
C VAL A 25 0.22 -5.47 0.08
N PRO A 26 1.11 -4.67 -0.53
CA PRO A 26 2.51 -4.95 -0.85
C PRO A 26 3.48 -4.80 0.35
N VAL A 27 4.68 -5.38 0.20
CA VAL A 27 5.86 -5.19 1.04
C VAL A 27 7.06 -4.97 0.13
N LEU A 28 7.94 -4.03 0.47
CA LEU A 28 9.23 -3.80 -0.19
C LEU A 28 10.35 -4.26 0.75
N GLU A 29 11.20 -5.17 0.30
CA GLU A 29 12.43 -5.53 1.00
C GLU A 29 13.56 -4.57 0.60
N THR A 30 14.25 -4.00 1.58
CA THR A 30 15.44 -3.15 1.38
C THR A 30 16.63 -3.72 2.15
N PRO A 31 17.87 -3.30 1.86
CA PRO A 31 19.04 -3.72 2.62
C PRO A 31 18.97 -3.41 4.12
N GLU A 32 18.23 -2.36 4.51
CA GLU A 32 18.05 -1.92 5.90
C GLU A 32 16.86 -2.58 6.61
N GLY A 33 15.95 -3.18 5.84
CA GLY A 33 14.77 -3.87 6.37
C GLY A 33 13.54 -3.75 5.46
N PRO A 34 12.43 -4.38 5.83
CA PRO A 34 11.20 -4.32 5.06
C PRO A 34 10.43 -3.01 5.31
N VAL A 35 9.76 -2.52 4.27
CA VAL A 35 8.80 -1.41 4.32
C VAL A 35 7.44 -1.94 3.87
N PHE A 36 6.41 -1.76 4.69
CA PHE A 36 5.02 -2.08 4.34
C PHE A 36 4.16 -0.82 4.32
N GLU A 37 2.91 -0.94 3.87
CA GLU A 37 2.02 0.15 3.41
C GLU A 37 2.39 0.69 2.03
N SER A 38 1.45 0.59 1.08
CA SER A 38 1.67 0.97 -0.34
C SER A 38 2.16 2.41 -0.49
N ASN A 39 1.55 3.36 0.22
CA ASN A 39 1.93 4.76 0.16
C ASN A 39 3.31 5.02 0.81
N ALA A 40 3.70 4.26 1.84
CA ALA A 40 5.04 4.36 2.43
C ALA A 40 6.11 3.83 1.46
N ILE A 41 5.84 2.67 0.84
CA ILE A 41 6.70 2.09 -0.21
C ILE A 41 6.84 3.07 -1.38
N ALA A 42 5.75 3.67 -1.85
CA ALA A 42 5.78 4.65 -2.94
C ALA A 42 6.68 5.85 -2.60
N ARG A 43 6.55 6.40 -1.39
CA ARG A 43 7.42 7.50 -0.91
C ARG A 43 8.87 7.07 -0.79
N TYR A 44 9.15 5.87 -0.28
CA TYR A 44 10.51 5.33 -0.18
C TYR A 44 11.16 5.24 -1.56
N VAL A 45 10.47 4.63 -2.53
CA VAL A 45 10.97 4.50 -3.91
C VAL A 45 11.13 5.87 -4.55
N ALA A 46 10.16 6.77 -4.40
CA ALA A 46 10.23 8.12 -4.96
C ALA A 46 11.46 8.90 -4.44
N ARG A 47 11.75 8.80 -3.14
CA ARG A 47 12.86 9.49 -2.47
C ARG A 47 14.22 8.78 -2.61
N SER A 48 14.25 7.53 -3.08
CA SER A 48 15.50 6.78 -3.30
C SER A 48 16.41 7.43 -4.36
N LYS A 49 15.82 8.23 -5.26
CA LYS A 49 16.55 9.07 -6.21
C LYS A 49 16.62 10.51 -5.69
N VAL A 50 17.84 11.03 -5.54
CA VAL A 50 18.07 12.45 -5.19
C VAL A 50 17.44 13.36 -6.25
N ASN A 51 16.78 14.43 -5.79
CA ASN A 51 16.12 15.44 -6.64
C ASN A 51 15.05 14.85 -7.59
N ASN A 52 14.28 13.87 -7.12
CA ASN A 52 13.17 13.33 -7.89
C ASN A 52 11.99 14.32 -7.96
N PRO A 53 11.60 14.81 -9.16
CA PRO A 53 10.55 15.82 -9.29
C PRO A 53 9.16 15.33 -8.83
N ILE A 54 8.94 14.02 -8.74
CA ILE A 54 7.64 13.46 -8.33
C ILE A 54 7.32 13.68 -6.86
N CYS A 55 8.29 14.10 -6.04
CA CYS A 55 8.08 14.44 -4.63
C CYS A 55 7.67 15.90 -4.41
N GLY A 56 7.50 16.69 -5.49
CA GLY A 56 7.29 18.13 -5.42
C GLY A 56 8.60 18.90 -5.23
N SER A 57 8.60 20.18 -5.59
CA SER A 57 9.78 21.07 -5.46
C SER A 57 9.61 22.09 -4.34
N THR A 58 8.37 22.33 -3.90
CA THR A 58 8.02 23.26 -2.82
C THR A 58 7.19 22.56 -1.74
N LEU A 59 7.04 23.22 -0.58
CA LEU A 59 6.18 22.70 0.49
C LEU A 59 4.72 22.57 0.06
N ILE A 60 4.22 23.46 -0.80
CA ILE A 60 2.83 23.38 -1.26
C ILE A 60 2.64 22.24 -2.27
N ASP A 61 3.62 21.97 -3.14
CA ASP A 61 3.57 20.81 -4.04
C ASP A 61 3.49 19.52 -3.24
N TYR A 62 4.38 19.38 -2.23
CA TYR A 62 4.39 18.22 -1.35
C TYR A 62 3.06 18.10 -0.59
N GLY A 63 2.54 19.20 -0.07
CA GLY A 63 1.23 19.23 0.60
C GLY A 63 0.10 18.73 -0.30
N HIS A 64 0.06 19.15 -1.57
CA HIS A 64 -0.94 18.66 -2.52
C HIS A 64 -0.77 17.19 -2.89
N ILE A 65 0.47 16.70 -3.00
CA ILE A 65 0.74 15.28 -3.25
C ILE A 65 0.18 14.45 -2.09
N GLU A 66 0.53 14.80 -0.85
CA GLU A 66 0.06 14.09 0.34
C GLU A 66 -1.46 14.19 0.50
N GLN A 67 -2.05 15.37 0.23
CA GLN A 67 -3.49 15.59 0.26
C GLN A 67 -4.24 14.57 -0.62
N TRP A 68 -3.77 14.36 -1.86
CA TRP A 68 -4.43 13.43 -2.77
C TRP A 68 -4.17 11.96 -2.43
N ILE A 69 -2.98 11.64 -1.91
CA ILE A 69 -2.67 10.29 -1.42
C ILE A 69 -3.59 9.91 -0.26
N ASP A 70 -3.76 10.79 0.71
CA ASP A 70 -4.61 10.55 1.88
C ASP A 70 -6.09 10.54 1.53
N PHE A 71 -6.52 11.47 0.65
CA PHE A 71 -7.89 11.47 0.13
C PHE A 71 -8.21 10.15 -0.58
N ALA A 72 -7.32 9.66 -1.45
CA ALA A 72 -7.53 8.38 -2.13
C ALA A 72 -7.64 7.22 -1.13
N ALA A 73 -6.72 7.14 -0.15
CA ALA A 73 -6.72 6.05 0.82
C ALA A 73 -7.98 6.03 1.71
N MET A 74 -8.43 7.22 2.16
CA MET A 74 -9.50 7.33 3.15
C MET A 74 -10.90 7.46 2.54
N GLU A 75 -11.02 8.20 1.43
CA GLU A 75 -12.32 8.55 0.86
C GLU A 75 -12.65 7.75 -0.40
N ILE A 76 -11.64 7.23 -1.12
CA ILE A 76 -11.86 6.43 -2.32
C ILE A 76 -11.76 4.94 -1.99
N ASP A 77 -10.57 4.47 -1.59
CA ASP A 77 -10.27 3.04 -1.44
C ASP A 77 -11.15 2.38 -0.38
N ALA A 78 -11.29 3.02 0.79
CA ALA A 78 -12.13 2.49 1.87
C ALA A 78 -13.61 2.36 1.45
N ASN A 79 -14.11 3.29 0.63
CA ASN A 79 -15.49 3.26 0.15
C ASN A 79 -15.66 2.26 -0.99
N ILE A 80 -14.75 2.20 -1.96
CA ILE A 80 -14.76 1.20 -3.03
C ILE A 80 -14.68 -0.22 -2.44
N ALA A 81 -13.86 -0.44 -1.42
CA ALA A 81 -13.70 -1.75 -0.78
C ALA A 81 -15.02 -2.31 -0.23
N LYS A 82 -15.93 -1.46 0.27
CA LYS A 82 -17.28 -1.87 0.73
C LYS A 82 -18.14 -2.42 -0.42
N TRP A 83 -17.95 -1.91 -1.63
CA TRP A 83 -18.65 -2.39 -2.82
C TRP A 83 -17.96 -3.61 -3.42
N LEU A 84 -16.63 -3.63 -3.45
CA LEU A 84 -15.85 -4.66 -4.12
C LEU A 84 -15.77 -5.95 -3.30
N SER A 85 -15.52 -5.87 -1.99
CA SER A 85 -15.31 -7.04 -1.13
C SER A 85 -16.46 -8.06 -1.19
N PRO A 86 -17.75 -7.66 -1.17
CA PRO A 86 -18.84 -8.61 -1.33
C PRO A 86 -18.89 -9.30 -2.69
N ARG A 87 -18.55 -8.57 -3.77
CA ARG A 87 -18.54 -9.13 -5.14
C ARG A 87 -17.43 -10.15 -5.34
N LEU A 88 -16.33 -9.99 -4.61
CA LEU A 88 -15.21 -10.93 -4.59
C LEU A 88 -15.39 -12.07 -3.57
N GLY A 89 -16.49 -12.08 -2.81
CA GLY A 89 -16.76 -13.10 -1.79
C GLY A 89 -15.96 -12.94 -0.49
N TYR A 90 -15.30 -11.80 -0.27
CA TYR A 90 -14.53 -11.53 0.94
C TYR A 90 -15.37 -11.01 2.11
N SER A 91 -16.59 -10.55 1.87
CA SER A 91 -17.53 -10.10 2.90
C SER A 91 -18.97 -10.35 2.47
N VAL A 92 -19.90 -10.36 3.41
CA VAL A 92 -21.34 -10.43 3.08
C VAL A 92 -21.81 -9.08 2.55
N TYR A 93 -22.63 -9.08 1.49
CA TYR A 93 -23.31 -7.87 1.05
C TYR A 93 -24.42 -7.52 2.04
N LEU A 94 -24.33 -6.34 2.66
CA LEU A 94 -25.38 -5.81 3.53
C LEU A 94 -26.13 -4.73 2.76
N PRO A 95 -27.41 -4.93 2.39
CA PRO A 95 -28.20 -3.89 1.76
C PRO A 95 -28.39 -2.71 2.73
N PRO A 96 -28.55 -1.47 2.20
CA PRO A 96 -28.78 -0.28 3.01
C PRO A 96 -30.10 -0.33 3.79
#